data_AF-A0A0T6B0T7-F1
#
_entry.id   AF-A0A0T6B0T7-F1
#
_cell.length_a   1.000
_cell.length_b   1.000
_cell.length_c   1.000
_cell.angle_alpha   90.00
_cell.angle_beta   90.00
_cell.angle_gamma   90.00
#
_symmetry.space_group_name_H-M   'P 1'
#
loop_
_entity.id
_entity.type
_entity.pdbx_description
1 polymer ?
#
loop_
_entity_poly.entity_id
_entity_poly.type
_entity_poly.pdbx_seq_one_letter_code
_entity_poly.pdbx_strand_id
1 'polypeptide(L)'
;MMEYEYSVFRKEVDLHNKCCGGMFWCIRDICGIICAILTWLLILYAEFVVMTVILIPSPYPIYSVINMILFQTLAFMAFASHLRTMFTDPGAVPKGNATKEMIQQMGFRKEQIIFKCPKCCSIKP
;
A
#
# COMPACT_ATOMS: atom_id res chain seq x y z
N MET A 1 28.74 23.39 3.88
CA MET A 1 27.92 23.22 5.11
C MET A 1 26.46 22.90 4.79
N MET A 2 25.83 23.55 3.80
CA MET A 2 24.42 23.30 3.38
C MET A 2 24.14 21.91 2.77
N GLU A 3 25.10 21.30 2.05
CA GLU A 3 24.92 19.95 1.46
C GLU A 3 24.89 18.82 2.50
N TYR A 4 25.57 18.99 3.64
CA TYR A 4 25.65 17.95 4.67
C TYR A 4 24.32 17.83 5.42
N GLU A 5 23.71 18.96 5.79
CA GLU A 5 22.36 19.02 6.39
C GLU A 5 21.31 18.38 5.47
N TYR A 6 21.40 18.65 4.16
CA TYR A 6 20.50 18.08 3.16
C TYR A 6 20.63 16.55 3.05
N SER A 7 21.85 16.01 3.20
CA SER A 7 22.10 14.57 3.16
C SER A 7 21.58 13.83 4.40
N VAL A 8 21.69 14.44 5.58
CA VAL A 8 21.20 13.88 6.86
C VAL A 8 19.67 13.88 6.88
N PHE A 9 19.04 15.01 6.53
CA PHE A 9 17.59 15.12 6.44
C PHE A 9 17.00 14.11 5.44
N ARG A 10 17.66 13.90 4.29
CA ARG A 10 17.23 12.91 3.29
C ARG A 10 17.30 11.46 3.82
N LYS A 11 18.32 11.13 4.62
CA LYS A 11 18.54 9.79 5.16
C LYS A 11 17.51 9.42 6.24
N GLU A 12 17.07 10.40 7.04
CA GLU A 12 15.98 10.22 8.02
C GLU A 12 14.61 10.00 7.35
N VAL A 13 14.30 10.77 6.31
CA VAL A 13 13.02 10.64 5.58
C VAL A 13 12.89 9.30 4.85
N ASP A 14 13.99 8.76 4.33
CA ASP A 14 14.02 7.44 3.69
C ASP A 14 13.84 6.27 4.68
N LEU A 15 14.25 6.45 5.94
CA LEU A 15 14.04 5.46 6.99
C LEU A 15 12.57 5.40 7.45
N HIS A 16 11.88 6.55 7.47
CA HIS A 16 10.51 6.67 7.98
C HIS A 16 9.48 5.85 7.18
N ASN A 17 9.74 5.61 5.88
CA ASN A 17 8.80 4.91 4.99
C ASN A 17 9.13 3.42 4.80
N LYS A 18 10.13 2.91 5.51
CA LYS A 18 10.55 1.52 5.46
C LYS A 18 10.22 0.84 6.78
N CYS A 19 9.30 -0.11 6.75
CA CYS A 19 8.91 -0.90 7.92
C CYS A 19 9.68 -2.23 7.93
N CYS A 20 9.88 -2.81 9.12
CA CYS A 20 10.60 -4.08 9.32
C CYS A 20 12.01 -4.13 8.69
N GLY A 21 12.91 -3.24 9.10
CA GLY A 21 14.34 -3.32 8.75
C GLY A 21 14.68 -3.02 7.27
N GLY A 22 13.74 -2.46 6.50
CA GLY A 22 13.98 -2.07 5.11
C GLY A 22 13.30 -2.92 4.04
N MET A 23 12.55 -3.96 4.45
CA MET A 23 11.98 -4.96 3.54
C MET A 23 10.60 -4.61 2.99
N PHE A 24 9.82 -3.81 3.72
CA PHE A 24 8.49 -3.37 3.28
C PHE A 24 8.42 -1.85 3.17
N TRP A 25 7.88 -1.37 2.05
CA TRP A 25 7.62 0.05 1.84
C TRP A 25 6.25 0.37 2.43
N CYS A 26 6.20 1.13 3.52
CA CYS A 26 4.94 1.50 4.16
C CYS A 26 5.00 2.97 4.55
N ILE A 27 4.17 3.80 3.92
CA ILE A 27 3.96 5.17 4.38
C ILE A 27 3.11 5.11 5.64
N ARG A 28 3.62 5.70 6.73
CA ARG A 28 2.89 5.82 7.99
C ARG A 28 1.87 6.97 7.91
N ASP A 29 0.84 6.81 7.08
CA ASP A 29 -0.30 7.74 6.99
C ASP A 29 -1.47 7.22 7.84
N ILE A 30 -1.91 8.01 8.81
CA ILE A 30 -3.00 7.65 9.74
C ILE A 30 -4.29 7.36 8.97
N CYS A 31 -4.61 8.15 7.94
CA CYS A 31 -5.80 7.95 7.13
C CYS A 31 -5.76 6.61 6.37
N GLY A 32 -4.59 6.24 5.84
CA GLY A 32 -4.38 4.96 5.16
C GLY A 32 -4.54 3.78 6.11
N ILE A 33 -4.01 3.89 7.34
CA ILE A 33 -4.13 2.85 8.37
C ILE A 33 -5.60 2.68 8.79
N ILE A 34 -6.33 3.78 9.00
CA ILE A 34 -7.78 3.71 9.31
C ILE A 34 -8.54 3.02 8.17
N CYS A 35 -8.25 3.37 6.93
CA CYS A 35 -8.87 2.73 5.76
C CYS A 35 -8.59 1.21 5.71
N ALA A 36 -7.36 0.80 6.03
CA ALA A 36 -6.99 -0.61 6.13
C ALA A 36 -7.80 -1.34 7.21
N ILE A 37 -7.86 -0.77 8.41
CA ILE A 37 -8.63 -1.32 9.54
C ILE A 37 -10.10 -1.45 9.18
N LEU A 38 -10.71 -0.41 8.58
CA LEU A 38 -12.10 -0.46 8.15
C LEU A 38 -12.34 -1.57 7.13
N THR A 39 -11.47 -1.69 6.13
CA THR A 39 -11.59 -2.76 5.11
C THR A 39 -11.53 -4.15 5.74
N TRP A 40 -10.64 -4.34 6.72
CA TRP A 40 -10.52 -5.61 7.44
C TRP A 40 -11.74 -5.93 8.28
N LEU A 41 -12.30 -4.93 8.97
CA LEU A 41 -13.55 -5.08 9.72
C LEU A 41 -14.72 -5.41 8.79
N LEU A 42 -14.82 -4.78 7.63
CA LEU A 42 -15.87 -5.06 6.65
C LEU A 42 -15.78 -6.49 6.11
N ILE A 43 -14.56 -6.98 5.82
CA ILE A 43 -14.37 -8.37 5.35
C ILE A 43 -14.77 -9.37 6.43
N LEU A 44 -14.33 -9.17 7.69
CA LEU A 44 -14.71 -10.03 8.82
C LEU A 44 -16.22 -9.99 9.09
N TYR A 45 -16.83 -8.81 9.00
CA TYR A 45 -18.28 -8.65 9.14
C TYR A 45 -19.04 -9.41 8.04
N ALA A 46 -18.59 -9.33 6.78
CA ALA A 46 -19.18 -10.06 5.68
C ALA A 46 -19.08 -11.58 5.89
N GLU A 47 -17.93 -12.08 6.35
CA GLU A 47 -17.76 -13.50 6.68
C GLU A 47 -18.74 -13.93 7.78
N PHE A 48 -18.83 -13.15 8.86
CA PHE A 48 -19.75 -13.44 9.96
C PHE A 48 -21.21 -13.49 9.52
N VAL A 49 -21.68 -12.51 8.74
CA VAL A 49 -23.06 -12.46 8.23
C VAL A 49 -23.35 -13.64 7.31
N VAL A 50 -22.44 -13.97 6.39
CA VAL A 50 -22.65 -15.10 5.46
C VAL A 50 -22.72 -16.42 6.20
N MET A 51 -21.84 -16.65 7.18
CA MET A 51 -21.86 -17.88 7.97
C MET A 51 -23.12 -17.99 8.82
N THR A 52 -23.46 -16.94 9.58
CA THR A 52 -24.51 -16.99 10.60
C THR A 52 -25.92 -16.82 10.03
N VAL A 53 -26.09 -15.91 9.08
CA VAL A 53 -27.41 -15.52 8.57
C VAL A 53 -27.80 -16.34 7.34
N ILE A 54 -26.84 -16.77 6.51
CA ILE A 54 -27.13 -17.43 5.24
C ILE A 54 -26.87 -18.93 5.30
N LEU A 55 -25.70 -19.35 5.80
CA LEU A 55 -25.27 -20.76 5.74
C LEU A 55 -25.85 -21.64 6.85
N ILE A 56 -25.88 -21.19 8.11
CA ILE A 56 -26.45 -21.94 9.25
C ILE A 56 -27.93 -22.33 9.03
N PRO A 57 -28.84 -21.45 8.55
CA PRO A 57 -30.23 -21.83 8.34
C PRO A 57 -30.47 -22.63 7.04
N SER A 58 -29.43 -22.89 6.24
CA SER A 58 -29.60 -23.56 4.95
C SER A 58 -29.83 -25.06 5.10
N PRO A 59 -30.89 -25.63 4.49
CA PRO A 59 -31.17 -27.07 4.55
C PRO A 59 -30.21 -27.91 3.68
N TYR A 60 -29.33 -27.29 2.88
CA TYR A 60 -28.43 -27.97 1.95
C TYR A 60 -26.95 -27.87 2.41
N PRO A 61 -26.41 -28.88 3.12
CA PRO A 61 -25.07 -28.80 3.73
C PRO A 61 -23.93 -28.76 2.70
N ILE A 62 -24.08 -29.43 1.55
CA ILE A 62 -23.04 -29.45 0.50
C ILE A 62 -22.87 -28.06 -0.12
N TYR A 63 -23.98 -27.38 -0.43
CA TYR A 63 -23.96 -26.02 -0.95
C TYR A 63 -23.36 -25.04 0.06
N SER A 64 -23.67 -25.23 1.34
CA SER A 64 -23.09 -24.47 2.45
C SER A 64 -21.57 -24.60 2.50
N VAL A 65 -21.04 -25.83 2.48
CA VAL A 65 -19.58 -26.09 2.53
C VAL A 65 -18.84 -25.50 1.33
N ILE A 66 -19.38 -25.61 0.12
CA ILE A 66 -18.74 -25.04 -1.08
C ILE A 66 -18.64 -23.52 -0.98
N ASN A 67 -19.74 -22.85 -0.59
CA ASN A 67 -19.73 -21.39 -0.42
C ASN A 67 -18.78 -20.99 0.71
N MET A 68 -18.74 -21.74 1.81
CA MET A 68 -17.82 -21.53 2.92
C MET A 68 -16.36 -21.47 2.46
N ILE A 69 -15.93 -22.46 1.67
CA ILE A 69 -14.57 -22.53 1.12
C ILE A 69 -14.33 -21.33 0.19
N LEU A 70 -15.28 -21.02 -0.69
CA LEU A 70 -15.17 -19.91 -1.62
C LEU A 70 -15.01 -18.57 -0.89
N PHE A 71 -15.89 -18.26 0.07
CA PHE A 71 -15.80 -17.04 0.87
C PHE A 71 -14.50 -16.96 1.66
N GLN A 72 -14.03 -18.07 2.24
CA GLN A 72 -12.78 -18.07 2.98
C GLN A 72 -11.58 -17.77 2.08
N THR A 73 -11.54 -18.37 0.88
CA THR A 73 -10.46 -18.13 -0.10
C THR A 73 -10.46 -16.68 -0.59
N LEU A 74 -11.63 -16.12 -0.88
CA LEU A 74 -11.79 -14.73 -1.29
C LEU A 74 -11.39 -13.75 -0.17
N ALA A 75 -11.78 -14.04 1.07
CA ALA A 75 -11.38 -13.24 2.23
C ALA A 75 -9.85 -13.21 2.36
N PHE A 76 -9.20 -14.37 2.34
CA PHE A 76 -7.73 -14.46 2.40
C PHE A 76 -7.06 -13.70 1.25
N MET A 77 -7.56 -13.85 0.01
CA MET A 77 -7.05 -13.11 -1.14
C MET A 77 -7.25 -11.60 -1.00
N ALA A 78 -8.38 -11.14 -0.46
CA ALA A 78 -8.64 -9.72 -0.23
C ALA A 78 -7.66 -9.12 0.79
N PHE A 79 -7.43 -9.81 1.91
CA PHE A 79 -6.41 -9.41 2.89
C PHE A 79 -5.01 -9.38 2.28
N ALA A 80 -4.63 -10.44 1.57
CA ALA A 80 -3.32 -10.53 0.93
C ALA A 80 -3.11 -9.41 -0.11
N SER A 81 -4.12 -9.11 -0.93
CA SER A 81 -4.09 -8.02 -1.90
C SER A 81 -3.91 -6.66 -1.23
N HIS A 82 -4.68 -6.39 -0.16
CA HIS A 82 -4.59 -5.12 0.56
C HIS A 82 -3.23 -4.95 1.27
N LEU A 83 -2.72 -6.01 1.88
CA LEU A 83 -1.38 -5.99 2.50
C LEU A 83 -0.30 -5.75 1.43
N ARG A 84 -0.41 -6.41 0.27
CA ARG A 84 0.54 -6.22 -0.83
C ARG A 84 0.48 -4.80 -1.38
N THR A 85 -0.69 -4.22 -1.62
CA THR A 85 -0.77 -2.84 -2.12
C THR A 85 -0.25 -1.81 -1.12
N MET A 86 -0.40 -2.05 0.18
CA MET A 86 0.14 -1.15 1.22
C MET A 86 1.64 -1.27 1.42
N PHE A 87 2.20 -2.47 1.26
CA PHE A 87 3.61 -2.76 1.58
C PHE A 87 4.54 -2.83 0.37
N THR A 88 3.99 -2.79 -0.84
CA THR A 88 4.77 -2.84 -2.09
C THR A 88 5.21 -1.43 -2.47
N ASP A 89 6.50 -1.29 -2.76
CA ASP A 89 7.06 -0.05 -3.27
C ASP A 89 6.43 0.29 -4.64
N PRO A 90 5.92 1.51 -4.86
CA PRO A 90 5.25 1.90 -6.10
C PRO A 90 6.20 2.04 -7.31
N GLY A 91 7.46 1.62 -7.20
CA GLY A 91 8.48 1.81 -8.23
C GLY A 91 9.21 3.14 -8.03
N ALA A 92 9.58 3.47 -6.80
CA ALA A 92 10.34 4.68 -6.48
C ALA A 92 11.68 4.67 -7.22
N VAL A 93 11.83 5.62 -8.16
CA VAL A 93 13.06 5.78 -8.94
C VAL A 93 14.24 6.01 -8.00
N PRO A 94 15.32 5.20 -8.08
CA PRO A 94 16.49 5.40 -7.24
C PRO A 94 17.02 6.83 -7.45
N LYS A 95 17.22 7.57 -6.35
CA LYS A 95 17.50 9.03 -6.37
C LYS A 95 18.74 9.41 -7.21
N GLY A 96 19.65 8.46 -7.46
CA GLY A 96 20.83 8.64 -8.34
C GLY A 96 20.54 8.55 -9.85
N ASN A 97 19.39 8.00 -10.25
CA ASN A 97 18.93 7.89 -11.63
C ASN A 97 17.96 9.03 -12.03
N ALA A 98 17.74 9.98 -11.12
CA ALA A 98 16.96 11.19 -11.33
C ALA A 98 17.88 12.36 -11.73
N THR A 99 18.79 12.11 -12.65
CA THR A 99 19.65 13.11 -13.28
C THR A 99 18.78 14.03 -14.16
N LYS A 100 19.17 15.30 -14.31
CA LYS A 100 18.40 16.29 -15.10
C LYS A 100 18.18 15.80 -16.53
N GLU A 101 19.10 15.02 -17.07
CA GLU A 101 19.04 14.43 -18.41
C GLU A 101 17.96 13.33 -18.52
N MET A 102 17.88 12.42 -17.54
CA MET A 102 16.86 11.36 -17.54
C MET A 102 15.46 11.89 -17.28
N ILE A 103 15.35 12.96 -16.49
CA ILE A 103 14.11 13.71 -16.29
C ILE A 103 13.65 14.37 -17.60
N GLN A 104 14.59 14.92 -18.38
CA GLN A 104 14.29 15.52 -19.68
C GLN A 104 13.82 14.48 -20.71
N GLN A 105 14.29 13.22 -20.61
CA GLN A 105 13.82 12.10 -21.43
C GLN A 105 12.39 11.65 -21.08
N MET A 106 11.89 11.94 -19.87
CA MET A 106 10.50 11.66 -19.48
C MET A 106 9.46 12.61 -20.12
N GLY A 107 9.88 13.52 -21.01
CA GLY A 107 8.98 14.35 -21.83
C GLY A 107 8.39 15.57 -21.11
N PHE A 108 8.87 15.90 -19.91
CA PHE A 108 8.43 17.10 -19.19
C PHE A 108 8.92 18.37 -19.89
N ARG A 109 8.08 19.42 -19.90
CA ARG A 109 8.50 20.74 -20.40
C ARG A 109 9.66 21.23 -19.54
N LYS A 110 10.75 21.69 -20.17
CA LYS A 110 12.03 22.07 -19.56
C LYS A 110 11.95 23.14 -18.43
N GLU A 111 10.78 23.72 -18.21
CA GLU A 111 10.51 24.72 -17.16
C GLU A 111 9.56 24.25 -16.06
N GLN A 112 9.08 22.99 -16.06
CA GLN A 112 8.30 22.50 -14.93
C GLN A 112 9.19 22.15 -13.73
N ILE A 113 8.90 22.83 -12.61
CA ILE A 113 9.47 22.55 -11.30
C ILE A 113 8.96 21.19 -10.80
N ILE A 114 9.86 20.24 -10.68
CA ILE A 114 9.55 18.89 -10.22
C ILE A 114 9.54 18.86 -8.70
N PHE A 115 8.39 18.53 -8.13
CA PHE A 115 8.24 18.43 -6.69
C PHE A 115 8.37 16.98 -6.21
N LYS A 116 9.13 16.78 -5.13
CA LYS A 116 9.15 15.51 -4.41
C LYS A 116 8.21 15.62 -3.21
N CYS A 117 7.31 14.66 -3.05
CA CYS A 117 6.49 14.62 -1.85
C CYS A 117 7.36 14.27 -0.64
N PRO A 118 7.39 15.08 0.43
CA PRO A 118 8.22 14.78 1.61
C PRO A 118 7.72 13.54 2.38
N LYS A 119 6.46 13.13 2.17
CA LYS A 119 5.84 11.99 2.84
C LYS A 119 6.18 10.65 2.18
N CYS A 120 6.19 10.56 0.85
CA CYS A 120 6.39 9.29 0.13
C CYS A 120 7.64 9.27 -0.76
N CYS A 121 8.39 10.37 -0.85
CA CYS A 121 9.53 10.57 -1.75
C CYS A 121 9.25 10.33 -3.25
N SER A 122 7.98 10.17 -3.63
CA SER A 122 7.56 10.06 -5.02
C SER A 122 7.66 11.42 -5.71
N ILE A 123 8.06 11.38 -6.98
CA ILE A 123 8.14 12.53 -7.87
C ILE A 123 6.73 12.79 -8.39
N LYS A 124 6.20 13.99 -8.16
CA LYS A 124 4.90 14.42 -8.69
C LYS A 124 5.13 15.47 -9.79
N PRO A 125 4.36 15.43 -10.89
CA PRO A 125 4.39 16.46 -11.93
C PRO A 125 3.91 17.82 -11.40
#